data_AF-A0A1H3ATC4-F1
#
_entry.id   AF-A0A1H3ATC4-F1
#
_cell.length_a   1.000
_cell.length_b   1.000
_cell.length_c   1.000
_cell.angle_alpha   90.00
_cell.angle_beta   90.00
_cell.angle_gamma   90.00
#
_symmetry.space_group_name_H-M   'P 1'
#
loop_
_entity.id
_entity.type
_entity.pdbx_description
1 polymer ?
#
loop_
_entity_poly.entity_id
_entity_poly.type
_entity_poly.pdbx_seq_one_letter_code
_entity_poly.pdbx_strand_id
1 'polypeptide(L)'
;MHDPFVPHEMADEAGVHPVTLADLVAQSDIILPHAPATSDAPLMDAGCLATLKRGAVLINAARGALVDGRLPGAGLDVFRQEPPDPSNPLLGMANVFLSDRTAWYP
;
A
#
# COMPACT_ATOMS: atom_id res chain seq x y z
N MET A 1 -3.74 -11.61 5.64
CA MET A 1 -3.03 -11.42 4.36
C MET A 1 -4.01 -11.59 3.21
N HIS A 2 -3.84 -10.85 2.12
CA HIS A 2 -4.56 -11.10 0.88
C HIS A 2 -3.53 -11.37 -0.23
N ASP A 3 -3.50 -12.60 -0.73
CA ASP A 3 -2.73 -12.98 -1.91
C ASP A 3 -3.49 -14.11 -2.63
N PRO A 4 -4.06 -13.88 -3.81
CA PRO A 4 -4.85 -14.88 -4.52
C PRO A 4 -4.00 -15.99 -5.16
N PHE A 5 -2.67 -15.86 -5.17
CA PHE A 5 -1.75 -16.83 -5.78
C PHE A 5 -1.06 -17.73 -4.76
N VAL A 6 -1.12 -17.39 -3.47
CA VAL A 6 -0.58 -18.19 -2.38
C VAL A 6 -1.58 -19.29 -1.98
N PRO A 7 -1.20 -20.58 -2.02
CA PRO A 7 -2.03 -21.66 -1.50
C PRO A 7 -2.29 -21.49 0.01
N HIS A 8 -3.50 -21.84 0.45
CA HIS A 8 -3.90 -21.75 1.87
C HIS A 8 -2.96 -22.53 2.80
N GLU A 9 -2.51 -23.72 2.40
CA GLU A 9 -1.58 -24.54 3.19
C GLU A 9 -0.27 -23.81 3.49
N MET A 10 0.31 -23.11 2.50
CA MET A 10 1.53 -22.33 2.68
C MET A 10 1.31 -21.13 3.61
N ALA A 11 0.13 -20.51 3.56
CA ALA A 11 -0.21 -19.43 4.48
C ALA A 11 -0.39 -19.94 5.92
N ASP A 12 -1.03 -21.10 6.09
CA ASP A 12 -1.23 -21.74 7.39
C ASP A 12 0.11 -22.16 8.03
N GLU A 13 1.03 -22.75 7.25
CA GLU A 13 2.40 -23.07 7.70
C GLU A 13 3.17 -21.82 8.14
N ALA A 14 2.95 -20.68 7.48
CA ALA A 14 3.53 -19.40 7.84
C ALA A 14 2.83 -18.72 9.04
N GLY A 15 1.74 -19.29 9.56
CA GLY A 15 0.94 -18.71 10.64
C GLY A 15 0.17 -17.45 10.22
N VAL A 16 -0.14 -17.33 8.92
CA VAL A 16 -0.78 -16.15 8.34
C VAL A 16 -2.21 -16.50 7.91
N HIS A 17 -3.18 -15.70 8.34
CA HIS A 17 -4.59 -15.90 7.97
C HIS A 17 -4.91 -15.25 6.62
N PRO A 18 -5.30 -16.03 5.58
CA PRO A 18 -5.76 -15.49 4.31
C PRO A 18 -7.16 -14.87 4.45
N VAL A 19 -7.35 -13.69 3.87
CA VAL A 19 -8.62 -12.95 3.88
C VAL A 19 -8.84 -12.29 2.52
N THR A 20 -10.07 -11.82 2.26
CA THR A 20 -10.35 -11.00 1.08
C THR A 20 -9.64 -9.65 1.17
N LEU A 21 -9.43 -8.97 0.04
CA LEU A 21 -8.87 -7.60 0.05
C LEU A 21 -9.76 -6.65 0.87
N ALA A 22 -11.07 -6.74 0.71
CA ALA A 22 -12.02 -5.91 1.45
C ALA A 22 -11.91 -6.11 2.96
N ASP A 23 -11.82 -7.36 3.42
CA ASP A 23 -11.63 -7.68 4.84
C ASP A 23 -10.28 -7.18 5.34
N LEU A 24 -9.21 -7.38 4.56
CA LEU A 24 -7.87 -6.89 4.90
C LEU A 24 -7.89 -5.37 5.12
N VAL A 25 -8.45 -4.62 4.18
CA VAL A 25 -8.50 -3.15 4.24
C VAL A 25 -9.34 -2.67 5.43
N ALA A 26 -10.50 -3.29 5.69
CA ALA A 26 -11.38 -2.89 6.78
C ALA A 26 -10.83 -3.23 8.18
N GLN A 27 -10.02 -4.29 8.30
CA GLN A 27 -9.55 -4.82 9.58
C GLN A 27 -8.13 -4.41 9.93
N SER A 28 -7.37 -3.84 9.01
CA SER A 28 -5.95 -3.50 9.23
C SER A 28 -5.78 -2.10 9.83
N ASP A 29 -4.89 -2.01 10.82
CA ASP A 29 -4.40 -0.72 11.35
C ASP A 29 -3.18 -0.22 10.56
N ILE A 30 -2.41 -1.14 9.99
CA ILE A 30 -1.29 -0.86 9.10
C ILE A 30 -1.43 -1.76 7.87
N ILE A 31 -1.32 -1.18 6.67
CA ILE A 31 -1.43 -1.90 5.41
C ILE A 31 -0.17 -1.72 4.60
N LEU A 32 0.36 -2.84 4.10
CA LEU A 32 1.55 -2.89 3.27
C LEU A 32 1.24 -3.63 1.96
N PRO A 33 0.91 -2.91 0.87
CA PRO A 33 0.79 -3.54 -0.44
C PRO A 33 2.15 -4.08 -0.87
N HIS A 34 2.25 -5.40 -0.99
CA HIS A 34 3.43 -6.09 -1.50
C HIS A 34 3.06 -6.95 -2.72
N ALA A 35 2.47 -6.30 -3.73
CA ALA A 35 2.03 -6.94 -4.95
C ALA A 35 2.78 -6.38 -6.17
N PRO A 36 2.90 -7.13 -7.27
CA PRO A 36 3.30 -6.55 -8.54
C PRO A 36 2.19 -5.60 -9.06
N ALA A 37 2.57 -4.54 -9.77
CA ALA A 37 1.61 -3.68 -10.46
C ALA A 37 1.29 -4.28 -11.84
N THR A 38 0.35 -5.23 -11.88
CA THR A 38 -0.01 -6.00 -13.09
C THR A 38 -1.23 -5.48 -13.84
N SER A 39 -1.95 -4.52 -13.26
CA SER A 39 -3.14 -3.87 -13.81
C SER A 39 -2.91 -2.36 -13.92
N ASP A 40 -3.60 -1.72 -14.87
CA ASP A 40 -3.65 -0.25 -14.96
C ASP A 40 -4.44 0.36 -13.79
N ALA A 41 -5.34 -0.42 -13.18
CA ALA A 41 -6.08 0.00 -12.01
C ALA A 41 -5.25 -0.17 -10.73
N PRO A 42 -5.22 0.84 -9.83
CA PRO A 42 -4.55 0.74 -8.55
C PRO A 42 -5.24 -0.29 -7.65
N LEU A 43 -4.45 -1.09 -6.92
CA LEU A 43 -4.96 -2.05 -5.94
C LEU A 43 -5.63 -1.36 -4.74
N MET A 44 -5.04 -0.25 -4.29
CA MET A 44 -5.53 0.62 -3.22
C MET A 44 -6.08 1.90 -3.86
N ASP A 45 -7.27 1.79 -4.44
CA ASP A 45 -7.99 2.91 -5.03
C ASP A 45 -8.72 3.77 -3.98
N ALA A 46 -9.35 4.87 -4.42
CA ALA A 46 -10.08 5.76 -3.53
C ALA A 46 -11.21 5.07 -2.75
N GLY A 47 -11.82 4.02 -3.32
CA GLY A 47 -12.85 3.23 -2.65
C GLY A 47 -12.29 2.42 -1.49
N CYS A 48 -11.18 1.72 -1.72
CA CYS A 48 -10.45 0.99 -0.68
C CYS A 48 -9.92 1.93 0.41
N LEU A 49 -9.33 3.06 0.01
CA LEU A 49 -8.80 4.04 0.96
C LEU A 49 -9.89 4.64 1.86
N ALA A 50 -11.13 4.75 1.37
CA ALA A 50 -12.26 5.28 2.14
C ALA A 50 -12.78 4.31 3.22
N THR A 51 -12.50 3.00 3.10
CA THR A 51 -12.94 1.98 4.08
C THR A 51 -11.90 1.69 5.15
N LEU A 52 -10.72 2.33 5.07
CA LEU A 52 -9.69 2.23 6.09
C LEU A 52 -10.20 2.63 7.47
N LYS A 53 -9.70 1.95 8.50
CA LYS A 53 -9.90 2.41 9.88
C LYS A 53 -9.39 3.84 10.04
N ARG A 54 -10.06 4.61 10.89
CA ARG A 54 -9.57 5.94 11.28
C ARG A 54 -8.21 5.79 11.97
N GLY A 55 -7.20 6.48 11.45
CA GLY A 55 -5.84 6.41 11.96
C GLY A 55 -5.01 5.27 11.39
N ALA A 56 -5.55 4.48 10.45
CA ALA A 56 -4.76 3.49 9.74
C ALA A 56 -3.63 4.15 8.94
N VAL A 57 -2.52 3.42 8.80
CA VAL A 57 -1.33 3.86 8.06
C VAL A 57 -1.10 2.96 6.86
N LEU A 58 -0.87 3.58 5.70
CA LEU A 58 -0.47 2.87 4.48
C LEU A 58 1.05 2.98 4.29
N ILE A 59 1.75 1.86 4.14
CA ILE A 59 3.17 1.85 3.81
C ILE A 59 3.34 1.19 2.43
N ASN A 60 3.85 1.93 1.44
CA ASN A 60 4.10 1.40 0.11
C ASN A 60 5.58 1.52 -0.25
N ALA A 61 6.25 0.37 -0.27
CA ALA A 61 7.60 0.19 -0.80
C ALA A 61 7.65 -0.76 -2.01
N ALA A 62 6.49 -1.12 -2.57
CA ALA A 62 6.40 -2.05 -3.69
C ALA A 62 6.43 -1.32 -5.03
N ARG A 63 5.31 -0.73 -5.46
CA ARG A 63 5.18 0.03 -6.71
C ARG A 63 4.23 1.20 -6.52
N GLY A 64 4.60 2.38 -7.02
CA GLY A 64 3.76 3.58 -6.88
C GLY A 64 2.39 3.46 -7.55
N ALA A 65 2.28 2.68 -8.63
CA ALA A 65 1.03 2.44 -9.33
C ALA A 65 -0.05 1.70 -8.50
N LEU A 66 0.34 1.02 -7.41
CA LEU A 66 -0.60 0.25 -6.58
C LEU A 66 -1.56 1.13 -5.77
N VAL A 67 -1.29 2.42 -5.61
CA VAL A 67 -2.02 3.30 -4.71
C VAL A 67 -2.45 4.56 -5.45
N ASP A 68 -3.72 4.94 -5.29
CA ASP A 68 -4.26 6.18 -5.85
C ASP A 68 -5.39 6.74 -4.99
N GLY A 69 -5.31 8.03 -4.67
CA GLY A 69 -6.31 8.74 -3.88
C GLY A 69 -5.76 9.41 -2.63
N ARG A 70 -6.67 9.76 -1.72
CA ARG A 70 -6.35 10.52 -0.51
C ARG A 70 -5.83 9.59 0.59
N LEU A 71 -4.60 9.81 1.03
CA LEU A 71 -3.97 9.01 2.06
C LEU A 71 -4.31 9.54 3.48
N PRO A 72 -4.71 8.68 4.43
CA PRO A 72 -4.99 9.08 5.82
C PRO A 72 -3.71 9.43 6.59
N GLY A 73 -2.64 8.69 6.31
CA GLY A 73 -1.26 8.85 6.75
C GLY A 73 -0.44 7.75 6.06
N ALA A 74 0.78 8.06 5.61
CA ALA A 74 1.51 7.10 4.77
C ALA A 74 3.03 7.16 4.91
N GLY A 75 3.67 6.00 4.66
CA GLY A 75 5.09 5.90 4.36
C GLY A 75 5.28 5.44 2.92
N LEU A 76 5.96 6.22 2.08
CA LEU A 76 6.10 5.94 0.66
C LEU A 76 7.58 5.94 0.26
N ASP A 77 8.06 4.81 -0.26
CA ASP A 77 9.38 4.71 -0.91
C ASP A 77 9.27 4.82 -2.44
N VAL A 78 8.05 4.76 -2.96
CA VAL A 78 7.75 4.73 -4.39
C VAL A 78 6.59 5.66 -4.71
N PHE A 79 6.62 6.24 -5.92
CA PHE A 79 5.62 7.17 -6.46
C PHE A 79 5.16 6.70 -7.83
N ARG A 80 3.97 7.15 -8.27
CA ARG A 80 3.47 6.83 -9.63
C ARG A 80 4.39 7.33 -10.74
N GLN A 81 4.94 8.52 -10.53
CA GLN A 81 5.94 9.14 -11.38
C GLN A 81 7.18 9.32 -10.52
N GLU A 82 8.34 8.78 -10.95
CA GLU A 82 9.62 9.17 -10.38
C GLU A 82 10.54 9.86 -11.40
N PRO A 83 11.27 10.90 -10.98
CA PRO A 83 11.12 11.59 -9.68
C PRO A 83 9.72 12.23 -9.56
N PRO A 84 9.15 12.34 -8.33
CA PRO A 84 7.86 12.99 -8.16
C PRO A 84 7.95 14.44 -8.64
N ASP A 85 6.88 14.93 -9.26
CA ASP A 85 6.77 16.34 -9.61
C ASP A 85 6.98 17.19 -8.34
N PRO A 86 7.80 18.27 -8.36
CA PRO A 86 8.01 19.12 -7.20
C PRO A 86 6.72 19.74 -6.61
N SER A 87 5.66 19.84 -7.41
CA SER A 87 4.33 20.30 -6.98
C SER A 87 3.43 19.17 -6.44
N ASN A 88 3.92 17.92 -6.41
CA ASN A 88 3.16 16.79 -5.89
C ASN A 88 2.82 17.04 -4.41
N PRO A 89 1.52 17.07 -4.04
CA PRO A 89 1.10 17.44 -2.69
C PRO A 89 1.65 16.51 -1.60
N LEU A 90 1.95 15.25 -1.95
CA LEU A 90 2.52 14.27 -1.01
C LEU A 90 3.86 14.75 -0.43
N LEU A 91 4.63 15.55 -1.16
CA LEU A 91 5.92 16.09 -0.71
C LEU A 91 5.79 17.07 0.46
N GLY A 92 4.62 17.69 0.66
CA GLY A 92 4.39 18.70 1.70
C GLY A 92 3.44 18.24 2.82
N MET A 93 2.95 17.00 2.79
CA MET A 93 1.98 16.52 3.77
C MET A 93 2.66 16.12 5.08
N ALA A 94 2.27 16.74 6.20
CA ALA A 94 2.87 16.49 7.52
C ALA A 94 2.66 15.04 8.04
N ASN A 95 1.69 14.32 7.47
CA ASN A 95 1.34 12.94 7.82
C ASN A 95 1.82 11.92 6.76
N VAL A 96 2.73 12.33 5.87
CA VAL A 96 3.32 11.46 4.84
C VAL A 96 4.84 11.50 4.97
N PHE A 97 5.45 10.33 5.12
CA PHE A 97 6.89 10.15 5.21
C PHE A 97 7.40 9.52 3.93
N LEU A 98 8.52 10.03 3.42
CA LEU A 98 9.00 9.72 2.08
C LEU A 98 10.46 9.26 2.11
N SER A 99 10.78 8.29 1.27
CA SER A 99 12.14 7.93 0.87
C SER A 99 12.24 7.86 -0.67
N ASP A 100 13.44 7.99 -1.21
CA ASP A 100 13.72 8.19 -2.63
C ASP A 100 14.01 6.87 -3.37
N ARG A 101 13.15 5.86 -3.17
CA ARG A 101 13.32 4.50 -3.69
C ARG A 101 14.63 3.87 -3.20
N THR A 102 14.80 3.84 -1.88
CA THR A 102 15.99 3.29 -1.21
C THR A 102 15.68 2.08 -0.34
N ALA A 103 14.43 1.60 -0.27
CA ALA A 103 14.08 0.40 0.50
C ALA A 103 14.78 -0.89 0.02
N TRP A 104 15.35 -0.90 -1.20
CA TRP A 104 16.14 -2.01 -1.72
C TRP A 104 17.65 -1.86 -1.48
N TYR A 105 18.11 -0.66 -1.10
CA TYR A 105 19.54 -0.35 -0.98
C TYR A 105 20.07 -0.88 0.38
N PRO A 106 21.20 -1.61 0.40
CA PRO A 106 21.70 -2.33 1.58
C PRO A 106 22.36 -1.44 2.65
#